data_AF-A0A403QIJ3-F1
#
_entry.id   AF-A0A403QIJ3-F1
#
_cell.length_a   1.000
_cell.length_b   1.000
_cell.length_c   1.000
_cell.angle_alpha   90.00
_cell.angle_beta   90.00
_cell.angle_gamma   90.00
#
_symmetry.space_group_name_H-M   'P 1'
#
loop_
_entity.id
_entity.type
_entity.pdbx_description
1 polymer ?
#
loop_
_entity_poly.entity_id
_entity_poly.type
_entity_poly.pdbx_seq_one_letter_code
_entity_poly.pdbx_strand_id
1 'polypeptide(L)'
;MKITNAVNIINEICSYLGDGWFINEKPDMELINGYCQLISEVDKNKDFSMYCCVNNGRLHIRGFVFNDVAGDSFTPALNKGALKLAEYIRKNVISQKYYLFSIVNNRK
;
A
#
# COMPACT_ATOMS: atom_id res chain seq x y z
N MET A 1 -13.09 -19.37 -1.63
CA MET A 1 -13.45 -18.42 -2.71
C MET A 1 -13.58 -16.96 -2.22
N LYS A 2 -12.72 -16.48 -1.28
CA LYS A 2 -12.73 -15.10 -0.77
C LYS A 2 -11.58 -14.22 -1.31
N ILE A 3 -10.50 -14.83 -1.79
CA ILE A 3 -9.25 -14.15 -2.19
C ILE A 3 -9.43 -13.35 -3.50
N THR A 4 -10.18 -13.90 -4.47
CA THR A 4 -10.39 -13.28 -5.79
C THR A 4 -11.05 -11.90 -5.70
N ASN A 5 -11.92 -11.67 -4.73
CA ASN A 5 -12.58 -10.38 -4.55
C ASN A 5 -11.63 -9.32 -3.98
N ALA A 6 -10.78 -9.68 -3.02
CA ALA A 6 -9.83 -8.76 -2.42
C ALA A 6 -8.80 -8.25 -3.45
N VAL A 7 -8.25 -9.15 -4.27
CA VAL A 7 -7.29 -8.81 -5.33
C VAL A 7 -7.92 -7.85 -6.36
N ASN A 8 -9.16 -8.11 -6.79
CA ASN A 8 -9.85 -7.23 -7.72
C ASN A 8 -10.06 -5.83 -7.16
N ILE A 9 -10.50 -5.73 -5.89
CA ILE A 9 -10.68 -4.44 -5.20
C ILE A 9 -9.35 -3.69 -5.11
N ILE A 10 -8.26 -4.38 -4.76
CA ILE A 10 -6.93 -3.76 -4.64
C ILE A 10 -6.45 -3.27 -6.01
N ASN A 11 -6.60 -4.07 -7.07
CA ASN A 11 -6.25 -3.68 -8.43
C ASN A 11 -7.06 -2.46 -8.91
N GLU A 12 -8.36 -2.41 -8.60
CA GLU A 12 -9.19 -1.25 -8.91
C GLU A 12 -8.70 0.00 -8.19
N ILE A 13 -8.36 -0.10 -6.90
CA ILE A 13 -7.76 1.01 -6.14
C ILE A 13 -6.45 1.46 -6.78
N CYS A 14 -5.56 0.52 -7.12
CA CYS A 14 -4.29 0.78 -7.78
C CYS A 14 -4.46 1.57 -9.08
N SER A 15 -5.47 1.26 -9.89
CA SER A 15 -5.78 2.00 -11.13
C SER A 15 -6.07 3.49 -10.91
N TYR A 16 -6.46 3.89 -9.69
CA TYR A 16 -6.75 5.29 -9.32
C TYR A 16 -5.66 5.97 -8.47
N LEU A 17 -4.61 5.24 -8.06
CA LEU A 17 -3.54 5.81 -7.23
C LEU A 17 -2.62 6.75 -8.02
N GLY A 18 -2.50 6.56 -9.34
CA GLY A 18 -1.46 7.21 -10.16
C GLY A 18 -0.11 6.50 -9.99
N ASP A 19 0.97 7.03 -10.59
CA ASP A 19 2.35 6.52 -10.42
C ASP A 19 2.54 5.00 -10.62
N GLY A 20 1.69 4.35 -11.43
CA GLY A 20 1.78 2.93 -11.77
C GLY A 20 1.94 2.00 -10.56
N TRP A 21 1.10 2.17 -9.53
CA TRP A 21 1.04 1.24 -8.40
C TRP A 21 0.38 -0.08 -8.81
N PHE A 22 0.96 -1.21 -8.42
CA PHE A 22 0.41 -2.55 -8.68
C PHE A 22 0.78 -3.54 -7.57
N ILE A 23 0.08 -4.68 -7.53
CA ILE A 23 0.39 -5.78 -6.60
C ILE A 23 1.70 -6.45 -7.04
N ASN A 24 2.67 -6.51 -6.15
CA ASN A 24 3.89 -7.27 -6.38
C ASN A 24 3.57 -8.78 -6.34
N GLU A 25 3.68 -9.45 -7.48
CA GLU A 25 3.45 -10.90 -7.60
C GLU A 25 4.57 -11.74 -6.99
N LYS A 26 5.75 -11.15 -6.80
CA LYS A 26 6.95 -11.82 -6.28
C LYS A 26 7.61 -10.95 -5.20
N PRO A 27 6.98 -10.80 -4.02
CA PRO A 27 7.60 -10.10 -2.90
C PRO A 27 8.87 -10.83 -2.45
N ASP A 28 9.91 -10.08 -2.11
CA ASP A 28 11.19 -10.63 -1.62
C ASP A 28 11.03 -11.39 -0.28
N MET A 29 9.94 -11.12 0.43
CA MET A 29 9.57 -11.77 1.68
C MET A 29 8.26 -12.55 1.54
N GLU A 30 8.16 -13.69 2.23
CA GLU A 30 6.93 -14.46 2.29
C GLU A 30 5.84 -13.65 3.02
N LEU A 31 4.72 -13.42 2.34
CA LEU A 31 3.58 -12.70 2.90
C LEU A 31 2.57 -13.67 3.51
N ILE A 32 1.98 -13.27 4.63
CA ILE A 32 0.85 -13.99 5.23
C ILE A 32 -0.29 -14.05 4.20
N ASN A 33 -0.96 -15.19 4.10
CA ASN A 33 -2.07 -15.39 3.17
C ASN A 33 -3.13 -14.27 3.29
N GLY A 34 -3.49 -13.66 2.16
CA GLY A 34 -4.42 -12.54 2.08
C GLY A 34 -3.80 -11.15 2.21
N TYR A 35 -2.49 -11.06 2.48
CA TYR A 35 -1.74 -9.82 2.38
C TYR A 35 -1.12 -9.66 0.98
N CYS A 36 -1.04 -8.41 0.54
CA CYS A 36 -0.41 -8.01 -0.70
C CYS A 36 0.60 -6.92 -0.41
N GLN A 37 1.73 -6.95 -1.12
CA GLN A 37 2.63 -5.81 -1.23
C GLN A 37 2.27 -5.05 -2.51
N LEU A 38 2.19 -3.72 -2.42
CA LEU A 38 2.02 -2.80 -3.53
C LEU A 38 3.34 -2.08 -3.77
N ILE A 39 3.79 -2.09 -5.02
CA ILE A 39 4.99 -1.39 -5.49
C ILE A 39 4.61 -0.47 -6.66
N SER A 40 5.46 0.51 -6.93
CA SER A 40 5.27 1.48 -8.00
C SER A 40 6.34 1.28 -9.07
N GLU A 41 5.95 1.37 -10.34
CA GLU A 41 6.89 1.34 -11.47
C GLU A 41 7.75 2.60 -11.57
N VAL A 42 7.37 3.68 -10.86
CA VAL A 42 8.05 4.97 -10.94
C VAL A 42 9.24 5.00 -9.97
N ASP A 43 10.42 5.31 -10.50
CA ASP A 43 11.70 5.32 -9.75
C ASP A 43 11.65 6.16 -8.46
N LYS A 44 10.93 7.29 -8.45
CA LYS A 44 10.75 8.15 -7.26
C LYS A 44 10.09 7.43 -6.06
N ASN A 45 9.52 6.26 -6.29
CA ASN A 45 8.83 5.41 -5.31
C ASN A 45 9.52 4.04 -5.12
N LYS A 46 10.66 3.76 -5.77
CA LYS A 46 11.29 2.41 -5.75
C LYS A 46 11.58 1.88 -4.34
N ASP A 47 11.91 2.77 -3.42
CA ASP A 47 12.25 2.45 -2.04
C ASP A 47 11.05 2.59 -1.10
N PHE A 48 9.85 2.82 -1.64
CA PHE A 48 8.62 2.95 -0.87
C PHE A 48 7.58 1.94 -1.36
N SER A 49 7.18 1.04 -0.46
CA SER A 49 6.15 0.02 -0.72
C SER A 49 4.98 0.23 0.22
N MET A 50 3.81 -0.31 -0.14
CA MET A 50 2.66 -0.37 0.76
C MET A 50 2.26 -1.82 0.97
N TYR A 51 1.94 -2.20 2.20
CA TYR A 51 1.42 -3.53 2.51
C TYR A 51 -0.04 -3.40 2.89
N CYS A 52 -0.88 -4.26 2.32
CA CYS A 52 -2.31 -4.19 2.58
C CYS A 52 -2.98 -5.56 2.64
N CYS A 53 -4.14 -5.60 3.28
CA CYS A 53 -5.06 -6.72 3.22
C CYS A 53 -6.51 -6.23 3.34
N VAL A 54 -7.45 -7.03 2.82
CA VAL A 54 -8.88 -6.77 2.99
C VAL A 54 -9.42 -7.72 4.05
N ASN A 55 -10.02 -7.16 5.09
CA ASN A 55 -10.65 -7.94 6.15
C ASN A 55 -11.92 -7.25 6.65
N ASN A 56 -12.99 -8.01 6.85
CA ASN A 56 -14.27 -7.54 7.41
C ASN A 56 -14.79 -6.23 6.78
N GLY A 57 -14.74 -6.10 5.45
CA GLY A 57 -15.23 -4.93 4.73
C GLY A 57 -14.35 -3.68 4.88
N ARG A 58 -13.11 -3.84 5.36
CA ARG A 58 -12.12 -2.77 5.51
C ARG A 58 -10.84 -3.10 4.75
N LEU A 59 -10.18 -2.06 4.25
CA LEU A 59 -8.81 -2.17 3.76
C LEU A 59 -7.89 -1.82 4.93
N HIS A 60 -6.94 -2.68 5.26
CA HIS A 60 -5.83 -2.36 6.13
C HIS A 60 -4.64 -2.05 5.22
N ILE A 61 -4.00 -0.89 5.38
CA ILE A 61 -2.87 -0.50 4.54
C ILE A 61 -1.84 0.31 5.33
N ARG A 62 -0.56 0.07 5.05
CA ARG A 62 0.57 0.73 5.71
C ARG A 62 1.72 0.92 4.74
N GLY A 63 2.37 2.09 4.79
CA GLY A 63 3.54 2.41 3.95
C GLY A 63 4.84 2.05 4.64
N PHE A 64 5.84 1.65 3.85
CA PHE A 64 7.17 1.25 4.32
C PHE A 64 8.25 1.84 3.43
N VAL A 65 9.33 2.34 4.03
CA VAL A 65 10.55 2.71 3.34
C VAL A 65 11.60 1.61 3.52
N PHE A 66 12.23 1.18 2.42
CA PHE A 66 13.17 0.05 2.35
C PHE A 66 12.64 -1.26 2.98
N ASN A 67 11.31 -1.45 2.98
CA ASN A 67 10.63 -2.58 3.65
C ASN A 67 10.92 -2.72 5.16
N ASP A 68 11.49 -1.70 5.80
CA ASP A 68 11.90 -1.75 7.22
C ASP A 68 11.20 -0.66 8.05
N VAL A 69 11.28 0.59 7.60
CA VAL A 69 10.70 1.71 8.34
C VAL A 69 9.24 1.91 7.98
N ALA A 70 8.37 1.49 8.90
CA ALA A 70 6.93 1.54 8.75
C ALA A 70 6.33 2.90 9.18
N GLY A 71 5.39 3.41 8.38
CA GLY A 71 4.56 4.56 8.75
C GLY A 71 3.38 4.20 9.65
N ASP A 72 2.40 5.08 9.76
CA ASP A 72 1.16 4.80 10.46
C ASP A 72 0.23 3.89 9.64
N SER A 73 -0.54 3.06 10.33
CA SER A 73 -1.54 2.20 9.71
C SER A 73 -2.79 3.00 9.38
N PHE A 74 -3.33 2.82 8.17
CA PHE A 74 -4.58 3.42 7.73
C PHE A 74 -5.60 2.32 7.43
N THR A 75 -6.82 2.44 7.95
CA THR A 75 -7.84 1.38 7.84
C THR A 75 -9.20 1.91 7.37
N PRO A 76 -9.37 2.32 6.10
CA PRO A 76 -10.65 2.82 5.60
C PRO A 76 -11.68 1.70 5.35
N ALA A 77 -12.97 2.05 5.42
CA ALA A 77 -14.06 1.15 5.04
C ALA A 77 -14.15 1.02 3.51
N LEU A 78 -14.38 -0.20 3.00
CA LEU A 78 -14.43 -0.46 1.55
C LEU A 78 -15.63 0.17 0.84
N ASN A 79 -16.72 0.43 1.57
CA ASN A 79 -17.93 1.06 1.03
C ASN A 79 -17.74 2.50 0.52
N LYS A 80 -16.54 3.06 0.65
CA LYS A 80 -16.17 4.37 0.10
C LYS A 80 -15.91 4.36 -1.41
N GLY A 81 -15.72 3.18 -2.01
CA GLY A 81 -15.40 3.03 -3.44
C GLY A 81 -13.92 3.25 -3.76
N ALA A 82 -13.43 2.62 -4.83
CA ALA A 82 -12.00 2.53 -5.14
C ALA A 82 -11.33 3.88 -5.36
N LEU A 83 -11.96 4.78 -6.13
CA LEU A 83 -11.45 6.14 -6.37
C LEU A 83 -11.24 6.92 -5.06
N LYS A 84 -12.23 6.90 -4.17
CA LYS A 84 -12.15 7.60 -2.88
C LYS A 84 -11.10 6.99 -1.96
N LEU A 85 -11.00 5.66 -1.96
CA LEU A 85 -9.95 4.95 -1.23
C LEU A 85 -8.56 5.34 -1.73
N ALA A 86 -8.36 5.44 -3.04
CA ALA A 86 -7.09 5.87 -3.63
C ALA A 86 -6.70 7.30 -3.21
N GLU A 87 -7.66 8.24 -3.20
CA GLU A 87 -7.42 9.60 -2.64
C GLU A 87 -6.98 9.55 -1.18
N TYR A 88 -7.64 8.74 -0.35
CA TYR A 88 -7.27 8.61 1.05
C TYR A 88 -5.92 7.94 1.25
N ILE A 89 -5.57 6.94 0.45
CA ILE A 89 -4.26 6.29 0.49
C ILE A 89 -3.16 7.30 0.13
N ARG A 90 -3.36 8.11 -0.92
CA ARG A 90 -2.43 9.20 -1.26
C ARG A 90 -2.22 10.15 -0.09
N LYS A 91 -3.31 10.58 0.55
CA LYS A 91 -3.27 11.57 1.65
C LYS A 91 -2.73 11.01 2.96
N ASN A 92 -3.00 9.76 3.30
CA ASN A 92 -2.73 9.20 4.63
C ASN A 92 -1.59 8.18 4.65
N VAL A 93 -1.20 7.59 3.52
CA VAL A 93 -0.16 6.55 3.47
C VAL A 93 1.03 7.03 2.64
N ILE A 94 0.81 7.39 1.38
CA ILE A 94 1.91 7.78 0.46
C ILE A 94 2.55 9.10 0.90
N SER A 95 1.75 10.04 1.42
CA SER A 95 2.25 11.33 1.94
C SER A 95 3.29 11.18 3.06
N GLN A 96 3.27 10.08 3.80
CA GLN A 96 4.23 9.82 4.89
C GLN A 96 5.65 9.53 4.35
N LYS A 97 5.79 9.17 3.07
CA LYS A 97 7.04 8.73 2.45
C LYS A 97 8.25 9.60 2.79
N TYR A 98 8.13 10.93 2.65
CA TYR A 98 9.25 11.85 2.90
C TYR A 98 9.67 11.90 4.37
N TYR A 99 8.71 11.81 5.29
CA TYR A 99 9.00 11.72 6.72
C TYR A 99 9.68 10.39 7.06
N LEU A 100 9.25 9.28 6.48
CA LEU A 100 9.89 7.98 6.71
C LEU A 100 11.33 7.94 6.17
N PHE A 101 11.60 8.54 5.00
CA PHE A 101 12.97 8.70 4.51
C PHE A 101 13.85 9.53 5.45
N SER A 102 13.32 10.58 6.08
CA SER A 102 14.12 11.39 7.02
C SER A 102 14.49 10.60 8.28
N ILE A 103 13.60 9.73 8.77
CA ILE A 103 13.92 8.79 9.88
C ILE A 103 15.08 7.87 9.48
N VAL A 104 15.04 7.28 8.28
CA VAL A 104 16.12 6.38 7.82
C VAL A 104 17.45 7.14 7.73
N ASN A 105 17.45 8.34 7.16
CA ASN A 105 18.66 9.12 6.99
C ASN A 105 19.29 9.58 8.32
N ASN A 106 18.47 9.85 9.34
CA ASN A 106 18.96 10.21 10.68
C ASN A 106 19.49 9.02 11.50
N ARG A 107 19.27 7.78 11.04
CA ARG A 107 19.83 6.56 11.67
C ARG A 107 21.20 6.18 11.11
N LYS A 108 21.63 6.81 10.02
CA LYS A 108 22.96 6.63 9.42
C LYS A 108 23.95 7.60 10.03
#